data_AF-A0A4Q5YGI8-F1
#
_entry.id   AF-A0A4Q5YGI8-F1
#
_cell.length_a   1.000
_cell.length_b   1.000
_cell.length_c   1.000
_cell.angle_alpha   90.00
_cell.angle_beta   90.00
_cell.angle_gamma   90.00
#
_symmetry.space_group_name_H-M   'P 1'
#
loop_
_entity.id
_entity.type
_entity.pdbx_description
1 polymer ?
#
loop_
_entity_poly.entity_id
_entity_poly.type
_entity_poly.pdbx_seq_one_letter_code
_entity_poly.pdbx_strand_id
1 'polypeptide(L)'
;IYNYRPEQDVEHLTAKQISQMLWYFLDGYSRNKREAKLEERDSFNEFHLALADIDTVFLQSKKTGRWWMQLPDKQFIACSYKDYQVASNNELPERWLRAQERP
;
A
#
# COMPACT_ATOMS: atom_id res chain seq x y z
N ILE A 1 -9.93 -11.47 -20.75
CA ILE A 1 -9.86 -12.94 -20.54
C ILE A 1 -9.93 -13.57 -21.92
N TYR A 2 -8.92 -14.35 -22.30
CA TYR A 2 -8.78 -14.90 -23.65
C TYR A 2 -9.09 -16.39 -23.68
N ASN A 3 -9.52 -16.89 -24.85
CA ASN A 3 -9.78 -18.31 -25.11
C ASN A 3 -10.85 -18.96 -24.20
N TYR A 4 -11.82 -18.19 -23.72
CA TYR A 4 -13.03 -18.73 -23.10
C TYR A 4 -13.94 -19.35 -24.18
N ARG A 5 -14.30 -20.62 -24.01
CA ARG A 5 -15.15 -21.40 -24.93
C ARG A 5 -16.44 -21.78 -24.22
N PRO A 6 -17.55 -21.05 -24.44
CA PRO A 6 -18.83 -21.32 -23.79
C PRO A 6 -19.34 -22.75 -24.03
N GLU A 7 -19.01 -23.33 -25.19
CA GLU A 7 -19.46 -24.66 -25.60
C GLU A 7 -18.86 -25.80 -24.75
N GLN A 8 -17.77 -25.52 -24.04
CA GLN A 8 -17.07 -26.48 -23.18
C GLN A 8 -17.27 -26.17 -21.69
N ASP A 9 -18.12 -25.18 -21.37
CA ASP A 9 -18.33 -24.70 -20.01
C ASP A 9 -19.45 -25.47 -19.31
N VAL A 10 -19.07 -26.52 -18.59
CA VAL A 10 -19.98 -27.34 -17.79
C VAL A 10 -20.60 -26.48 -16.69
N GLU A 11 -21.93 -26.39 -16.69
CA GLU A 11 -22.73 -25.64 -15.71
C GLU A 11 -22.37 -24.15 -15.54
N HIS A 12 -21.75 -23.56 -16.57
CA HIS A 12 -21.31 -22.16 -16.59
C HIS A 12 -20.34 -21.78 -15.45
N LEU A 13 -19.61 -22.75 -14.90
CA LEU A 13 -18.70 -22.52 -13.77
C LEU A 13 -17.56 -21.59 -14.15
N THR A 14 -17.03 -21.74 -15.37
CA THR A 14 -15.95 -20.90 -15.88
C THR A 14 -16.43 -19.48 -16.09
N ALA A 15 -17.62 -19.28 -16.68
CA ALA A 15 -18.26 -17.97 -16.78
C ALA A 15 -18.47 -17.29 -15.42
N LYS A 16 -18.90 -18.05 -14.40
CA LYS A 16 -19.09 -17.53 -13.03
C LYS A 16 -17.77 -17.06 -12.42
N GLN A 17 -16.70 -17.86 -12.54
CA GLN A 17 -15.37 -17.48 -12.05
C GLN A 17 -14.83 -16.25 -12.79
N ILE A 18 -14.95 -16.22 -14.11
CA ILE A 18 -14.58 -15.06 -14.94
C ILE A 18 -15.32 -13.80 -14.46
N SER A 19 -16.61 -13.91 -14.21
CA SER A 19 -17.43 -12.80 -13.71
C SER A 19 -16.95 -12.31 -12.34
N GLN A 20 -16.61 -13.24 -11.44
CA GLN A 20 -16.03 -12.90 -10.13
C GLN A 20 -14.67 -12.20 -10.27
N MET A 21 -13.78 -12.69 -11.13
CA MET A 21 -12.47 -12.05 -11.38
C MET A 21 -12.63 -10.62 -11.91
N LEU A 22 -13.54 -10.41 -12.86
CA LEU A 22 -13.85 -9.08 -13.41
C LEU A 22 -14.47 -8.16 -12.34
N TRP A 23 -15.38 -8.68 -11.51
CA TRP A 23 -15.97 -7.93 -10.41
C TRP A 23 -14.92 -7.47 -9.40
N TYR A 24 -14.03 -8.37 -8.97
CA TYR A 24 -12.92 -8.01 -8.07
C TYR A 24 -11.94 -7.03 -8.70
N PHE A 25 -11.69 -7.14 -10.01
CA PHE A 25 -10.85 -6.18 -10.72
C PHE A 25 -11.46 -4.78 -10.74
N LEU A 26 -12.77 -4.67 -11.05
CA LEU A 26 -13.49 -3.40 -11.05
C LEU A 26 -13.59 -2.80 -9.65
N ASP A 27 -13.91 -3.61 -8.64
CA ASP A 27 -13.96 -3.17 -7.24
C ASP A 27 -12.58 -2.68 -6.77
N GLY A 28 -11.51 -3.43 -7.09
CA GLY A 28 -10.13 -3.04 -6.82
C GLY A 28 -9.74 -1.73 -7.50
N TYR A 29 -10.07 -1.57 -8.78
CA TYR A 29 -9.79 -0.35 -9.55
C TYR A 29 -10.54 0.87 -8.99
N SER A 30 -11.81 0.70 -8.61
CA SER A 30 -12.62 1.75 -7.98
C SER A 30 -12.02 2.22 -6.65
N ARG A 31 -11.49 1.29 -5.84
CA ARG A 31 -10.84 1.59 -4.56
C ARG A 31 -9.47 2.27 -4.71
N ASN A 32 -8.75 2.00 -5.79
CA ASN A 32 -7.42 2.56 -6.03
C ASN A 32 -7.43 4.09 -6.23
N LYS A 33 -8.55 4.67 -6.66
CA LYS A 33 -8.71 6.12 -6.90
C LYS A 33 -8.87 6.99 -5.64
N ARG A 34 -8.71 6.43 -4.44
CA ARG A 34 -9.00 7.16 -3.18
C ARG A 34 -7.78 7.66 -2.42
N GLU A 35 -6.57 7.25 -2.82
CA GLU A 35 -5.35 7.76 -2.20
C GLU A 35 -5.03 9.15 -2.76
N ALA A 36 -4.74 10.11 -1.89
CA ALA A 36 -4.15 11.38 -2.31
C ALA A 36 -2.71 11.14 -2.77
N LYS A 37 -2.20 11.99 -3.67
CA LYS A 37 -0.79 11.96 -4.02
C LYS A 37 0.05 12.29 -2.78
N LEU A 38 1.20 11.63 -2.61
CA LEU A 38 2.05 11.81 -1.41
C LEU A 38 2.61 13.24 -1.28
N GLU A 39 2.61 14.01 -2.36
CA GLU A 39 2.97 15.42 -2.38
C GLU A 39 1.88 16.32 -1.77
N GLU A 40 0.62 15.87 -1.70
CA GLU A 40 -0.51 16.60 -1.12
C GLU A 40 -0.52 16.50 0.41
N ARG A 41 0.48 17.09 1.07
CA ARG A 41 0.68 17.06 2.53
C ARG A 41 -0.56 17.36 3.37
N ASP A 42 -1.43 18.27 2.94
CA ASP A 42 -2.69 18.59 3.62
C ASP A 42 -3.63 17.37 3.77
N SER A 43 -3.55 16.41 2.84
CA SER A 43 -4.31 15.15 2.89
C SER A 43 -3.73 14.11 3.86
N PHE A 44 -2.60 14.39 4.51
CA PHE A 44 -1.90 13.48 5.42
C PHE A 44 -1.70 14.09 6.81
N ASN A 45 -1.59 13.22 7.81
CA ASN A 45 -1.01 13.56 9.11
C ASN A 45 0.49 13.23 9.04
N GLU A 46 1.34 14.20 9.31
CA GLU A 46 2.80 14.03 9.29
C GLU A 46 3.34 13.81 10.70
N PHE A 47 4.21 12.83 10.86
CA PHE A 47 4.90 12.52 12.11
C PHE A 47 6.41 12.47 11.84
N HIS A 48 7.15 13.37 12.49
CA HIS A 48 8.60 13.44 12.38
C HIS A 48 9.24 12.66 13.52
N LEU A 49 10.10 11.70 13.18
CA LEU A 49 10.83 10.85 14.12
C LEU A 49 12.32 10.95 13.81
N ALA A 50 13.10 11.44 14.78
CA ALA A 50 14.55 11.40 14.74
C ALA A 50 15.01 10.09 15.41
N LEU A 51 15.42 9.12 14.61
CA LEU A 51 15.76 7.78 15.08
C LEU A 51 17.24 7.52 14.82
N ALA A 52 18.05 7.36 15.88
CA ALA A 52 19.47 7.00 15.77
C ALA A 52 20.23 7.77 14.67
N ASP A 53 20.09 9.10 14.67
CA ASP A 53 20.68 10.06 13.70
C ASP A 53 20.09 10.06 12.28
N ILE A 54 18.97 9.36 12.05
CA ILE A 54 18.21 9.39 10.80
C ILE A 54 16.87 10.08 11.04
N ASP A 55 16.68 11.24 10.41
CA ASP A 55 15.38 11.91 10.36
C ASP A 55 14.47 11.18 9.39
N THR A 56 13.39 10.59 9.91
CA THR A 56 12.37 9.88 9.12
C THR A 56 11.00 10.52 9.32
N VAL A 57 10.22 10.57 8.25
CA VAL A 57 8.85 11.09 8.28
C VAL A 57 7.87 9.96 8.01
N PHE A 58 6.86 9.86 8.86
CA PHE A 58 5.72 8.98 8.65
C PHE A 58 4.51 9.82 8.21
N LEU A 59 3.82 9.33 7.19
CA LEU A 59 2.58 9.94 6.71
C LEU A 59 1.42 8.97 6.92
N GLN A 60 0.34 9.46 7.53
CA GLN A 60 -0.93 8.75 7.58
C GLN A 60 -1.95 9.46 6.70
N SER A 61 -2.51 8.76 5.72
CA SER A 61 -3.57 9.30 4.87
C SER A 61 -4.83 9.59 5.67
N LYS A 62 -5.30 10.84 5.68
CA LYS A 62 -6.57 11.23 6.33
C LYS A 62 -7.78 10.60 5.64
N LYS A 63 -7.66 10.22 4.36
CA LYS A 63 -8.75 9.64 3.56
C LYS A 63 -8.88 8.13 3.73
N THR A 64 -7.76 7.41 3.75
CA THR A 64 -7.73 5.93 3.69
C THR A 64 -7.23 5.30 4.99
N GLY A 65 -6.59 6.07 5.87
CA GLY A 65 -5.92 5.56 7.07
C GLY A 65 -4.64 4.78 6.79
N ARG A 66 -4.18 4.71 5.53
CA ARG A 66 -2.95 4.02 5.14
C ARG A 66 -1.72 4.78 5.63
N TRP A 67 -0.66 4.03 5.91
CA TRP A 67 0.58 4.53 6.46
C TRP A 67 1.71 4.42 5.44
N TRP A 68 2.55 5.45 5.43
CA TRP A 68 3.73 5.55 4.61
C TRP A 68 4.90 5.99 5.48
N MET A 69 6.09 5.52 5.17
CA MET A 69 7.32 5.95 5.83
C MET A 69 8.35 6.38 4.81
N GLN A 70 9.08 7.44 5.15
CA GLN A 70 10.14 7.99 4.34
C GLN A 70 11.44 7.22 4.55
N LEU A 71 12.08 6.86 3.45
CA LEU A 71 13.43 6.31 3.39
C LEU A 71 14.47 7.45 3.29
N PRO A 72 15.76 7.18 3.59
CA PRO A 72 16.86 8.15 3.47
C PRO A 72 16.97 8.83 2.09
N ASP A 73 16.57 8.14 1.02
CA ASP A 73 16.56 8.66 -0.36
C ASP A 73 15.34 9.54 -0.66
N LYS A 74 14.55 9.88 0.36
CA LYS A 74 13.29 10.65 0.32
C LYS A 74 12.13 9.93 -0.38
N GLN A 75 12.27 8.66 -0.74
CA GLN A 75 11.15 7.87 -1.24
C GLN A 75 10.24 7.45 -0.09
N PHE A 76 8.96 7.31 -0.40
CA PHE A 76 7.96 6.82 0.55
C PHE A 76 7.56 5.41 0.21
N ILE A 77 7.54 4.54 1.22
CA ILE A 77 7.06 3.17 1.08
C ILE A 77 5.89 2.90 2.03
N ALA A 78 4.96 2.07 1.58
CA ALA A 78 3.80 1.70 2.38
C ALA A 78 4.25 0.91 3.61
N CYS A 79 3.77 1.34 4.77
CA CYS A 79 4.04 0.72 6.06
C CYS A 79 2.74 0.53 6.87
N SER A 80 2.88 0.05 8.09
CA SER A 80 1.78 -0.11 9.03
C SER A 80 1.93 0.83 10.22
N TYR A 81 0.83 1.09 10.93
CA TYR A 81 0.89 1.81 12.20
C TYR A 81 1.85 1.15 13.21
N LYS A 82 1.96 -0.18 13.17
CA LYS A 82 2.90 -0.92 14.03
C LYS A 82 4.35 -0.54 13.72
N ASP A 83 4.70 -0.30 12.46
CA ASP A 83 6.04 0.15 12.07
C ASP A 83 6.35 1.54 12.66
N TYR A 84 5.36 2.44 12.66
CA TYR A 84 5.46 3.74 13.36
C TYR A 84 5.64 3.57 14.87
N GLN A 85 4.91 2.65 15.52
CA GLN A 85 5.07 2.40 16.97
C GLN A 85 6.46 1.85 17.32
N VAL A 86 6.99 0.93 16.50
CA VAL A 86 8.35 0.39 16.66
C VAL A 86 9.38 1.51 16.52
N ALA A 87 9.25 2.34 15.47
CA ALA A 87 10.07 3.53 15.32
C ALA A 87 9.93 4.51 16.50
N SER A 88 8.72 4.74 17.01
CA SER A 88 8.52 5.59 18.19
C SER A 88 9.19 5.05 19.46
N ASN A 89 9.50 3.75 19.51
CA ASN A 89 10.24 3.11 20.59
C ASN A 89 11.76 3.06 20.33
N ASN A 90 12.25 3.87 19.38
CA ASN A 90 13.67 3.97 19.03
C ASN A 90 14.26 2.71 18.37
N GLU A 91 13.41 1.87 17.76
CA GLU A 91 13.80 0.66 17.02
C GLU A 91 13.49 0.82 15.52
N LEU A 92 14.39 0.36 14.64
CA LEU A 92 14.16 0.40 13.20
C LEU A 92 13.21 -0.72 12.75
N PRO A 93 12.09 -0.41 12.06
CA PRO A 93 11.18 -1.44 11.59
C PRO A 93 11.83 -2.28 10.49
N GLU A 94 11.61 -3.60 10.54
CA GLU A 94 12.21 -4.58 9.62
C GLU A 94 11.96 -4.25 8.14
N ARG A 95 10.79 -3.69 7.83
CA ARG A 95 10.43 -3.26 6.47
C ARG A 95 11.36 -2.17 5.93
N TRP A 96 11.81 -1.26 6.79
CA TRP A 96 12.73 -0.20 6.44
C TRP A 96 14.12 -0.77 6.13
N LEU A 97 14.59 -1.70 6.98
CA LEU A 97 15.86 -2.40 6.79
C LEU A 97 15.88 -3.17 5.47
N ARG A 98 14.84 -3.96 5.19
CA ARG A 98 14.73 -4.72 3.94
C ARG A 98 14.63 -3.84 2.69
N ALA A 99 14.11 -2.62 2.82
CA ALA A 99 14.06 -1.67 1.72
C ALA A 99 15.45 -1.10 1.39
N GLN A 100 16.33 -0.96 2.38
CA GLN A 100 17.73 -0.56 2.20
C GLN A 100 18.61 -1.68 1.60
N GLU A 101 18.30 -2.95 1.89
CA GLU A 101 19.06 -4.10 1.38
C GLU A 101 18.88 -4.35 -0.12
N ARG A 102 17.88 -3.71 -0.75
CA ARG A 102 17.61 -3.84 -2.18
C ARG A 102 18.22 -2.63 -2.90
N PRO A 103 19.35 -2.80 -3.60
CA PRO A 103 19.99 -1.71 -4.34
C PRO A 103 19.15 -1.22 -5.52
#